data_AF-A0AAE4U6A3-F1
#
_entry.id   AF-A0AAE4U6A3-F1
#
_cell.length_a   1.000
_cell.length_b   1.000
_cell.length_c   1.000
_cell.angle_alpha   90.00
_cell.angle_beta   90.00
_cell.angle_gamma   90.00
#
_symmetry.space_group_name_H-M   'P 1'
#
loop_
_entity.id
_entity.type
_entity.pdbx_description
1 polymer ?
#
loop_
_entity_poly.entity_id
_entity_poly.type
_entity_poly.pdbx_seq_one_letter_code
_entity_poly.pdbx_strand_id
1 'polypeptide(L)'
;MTDGAIDVHVDGLRELGTGLTTLADTLGGALEAVDGLPIEAVTPVVGPVGADFMSALMAATARHREVLAGLTRVTDAAGELVLETARLFDESDAAGAAAIGAAGAAGAAGAAGAPRPPRRAPPPPPRQVGCCGGSPPAGPSPPPTKKTSAEWGG
;
A
#
# COMPACT_ATOMS: atom_id res chain seq x y z
N MET A 1 19.76 10.94 10.58
CA MET A 1 18.65 11.64 9.92
C MET A 1 17.94 10.59 9.11
N THR A 2 16.95 9.93 9.69
CA THR A 2 16.14 8.91 8.99
C THR A 2 15.30 9.64 7.97
N ASP A 3 15.51 9.31 6.70
CA ASP A 3 14.69 9.78 5.60
C ASP A 3 13.26 9.28 5.85
N GLY A 4 12.40 10.19 6.30
CA GLY A 4 11.04 9.89 6.76
C GLY A 4 10.12 9.72 5.57
N ALA A 5 10.32 8.66 4.79
CA ALA A 5 9.33 8.23 3.83
C ALA A 5 8.08 7.80 4.61
N ILE A 6 7.05 8.64 4.61
CA ILE A 6 5.73 8.27 5.10
C ILE A 6 5.16 7.30 4.07
N ASP A 7 5.31 6.01 4.35
CA ASP A 7 4.71 4.96 3.54
C ASP A 7 3.22 4.88 3.87
N VAL A 8 2.38 4.96 2.84
CA VAL A 8 0.92 4.91 3.01
C VAL A 8 0.47 3.48 2.81
N HIS A 9 0.04 2.83 3.88
CA HIS A 9 -0.50 1.48 3.82
C HIS A 9 -1.94 1.50 3.29
N VAL A 10 -2.08 1.43 1.96
CA VAL A 10 -3.38 1.41 1.28
C VAL A 10 -4.27 0.27 1.77
N ASP A 11 -3.71 -0.91 2.02
CA ASP A 11 -4.44 -2.04 2.60
C ASP A 11 -5.01 -1.71 3.98
N GLY A 12 -4.25 -0.99 4.81
CA GLY A 12 -4.70 -0.52 6.12
C GLY A 12 -5.82 0.50 6.04
N LEU A 13 -5.79 1.39 5.04
CA LEU A 13 -6.89 2.31 4.77
C LEU A 13 -8.15 1.56 4.32
N ARG A 14 -8.01 0.55 3.45
CA ARG A 14 -9.14 -0.28 3.02
C ARG A 14 -9.76 -1.04 4.18
N GLU A 15 -8.94 -1.65 5.03
CA GLU A 15 -9.39 -2.35 6.23
C GLU A 15 -10.13 -1.40 7.18
N LEU A 16 -9.56 -0.21 7.44
CA LEU A 16 -10.19 0.81 8.28
C LEU A 16 -11.53 1.29 7.70
N GLY A 17 -11.58 1.64 6.42
CA GLY A 17 -12.81 2.10 5.76
C GLY A 17 -13.92 1.03 5.76
N THR A 18 -13.55 -0.23 5.52
CA THR A 18 -14.47 -1.37 5.60
C THR A 18 -14.93 -1.61 7.05
N GLY A 19 -14.05 -1.43 8.03
CA GLY A 19 -14.40 -1.53 9.44
C GLY A 19 -15.38 -0.47 9.89
N LEU A 20 -15.23 0.77 9.41
CA LEU A 20 -16.15 1.87 9.71
C LEU A 20 -17.53 1.66 9.09
N THR A 21 -17.62 1.25 7.83
CA THR A 21 -18.91 0.93 7.18
C THR A 21 -19.62 -0.23 7.90
N THR A 22 -18.89 -1.29 8.28
CA THR A 22 -19.43 -2.41 9.08
C THR A 22 -19.93 -1.95 10.47
N LEU A 23 -19.20 -1.02 11.10
CA LEU A 23 -19.62 -0.42 12.37
C LEU A 23 -20.90 0.39 12.19
N ALA A 24 -21.02 1.14 11.10
CA ALA A 24 -22.23 1.88 10.77
C ALA A 24 -23.44 0.94 10.61
N ASP A 25 -23.28 -0.17 9.88
CA ASP A 25 -24.33 -1.20 9.75
C ASP A 25 -24.74 -1.76 11.11
N THR A 26 -23.77 -2.04 11.98
CA THR A 26 -24.02 -2.54 13.35
C THR A 26 -24.79 -1.52 14.18
N LEU A 27 -24.44 -0.24 14.08
CA LEU A 27 -25.16 0.86 14.75
C LEU A 27 -26.58 1.03 14.20
N GLY A 28 -26.77 0.88 12.89
CA GLY A 28 -28.07 0.88 12.25
C GLY A 28 -28.97 -0.25 12.75
N GLY A 29 -28.45 -1.47 12.83
CA GLY A 29 -29.20 -2.61 13.40
C GLY A 29 -29.54 -2.41 14.88
N ALA A 30 -28.65 -1.80 15.66
CA ALA A 30 -28.94 -1.44 17.05
C ALA A 30 -30.07 -0.40 17.16
N LEU A 31 -30.11 0.58 16.24
CA LEU A 31 -31.18 1.57 16.16
C LEU A 31 -32.53 0.90 15.83
N GLU A 32 -32.56 -0.01 14.85
CA GLU A 32 -33.76 -0.79 14.52
C GLU A 32 -34.28 -1.58 15.73
N ALA A 33 -33.38 -2.18 16.52
CA ALA A 33 -33.75 -2.89 17.73
C ALA A 33 -34.36 -1.95 18.80
N VAL A 34 -33.85 -0.72 18.92
CA VAL A 34 -34.40 0.31 19.83
C VAL A 34 -35.76 0.83 19.36
N ASP A 35 -35.99 0.89 18.05
CA ASP A 35 -37.28 1.27 17.47
C ASP A 35 -38.34 0.18 17.64
N GLY A 36 -37.93 -1.09 17.68
CA GLY A 36 -38.83 -2.23 17.94
C GLY A 36 -39.27 -2.40 19.40
N LEU A 37 -38.74 -1.61 20.34
CA LEU A 37 -39.08 -1.74 21.77
C LEU A 37 -40.53 -1.28 22.04
N PRO A 38 -41.38 -2.11 22.67
CA PRO A 38 -42.76 -1.75 22.97
C PRO A 38 -42.82 -0.88 24.23
N ILE A 39 -42.35 0.37 24.15
CA ILE A 39 -42.35 1.33 25.27
C ILE A 39 -43.79 1.60 25.77
N GLU A 40 -44.78 1.52 24.88
CA GLU A 40 -46.20 1.68 25.24
C GLU A 40 -46.73 0.58 26.17
N ALA A 41 -46.07 -0.58 26.23
CA ALA A 41 -46.42 -1.65 27.15
C ALA A 41 -46.05 -1.32 28.61
N VAL A 42 -45.21 -0.31 28.85
CA VAL A 42 -44.75 0.10 30.19
C VAL A 42 -45.68 1.15 30.82
N THR A 43 -46.44 1.88 29.99
CA THR A 43 -47.39 2.94 30.39
C THR A 43 -48.40 2.55 31.48
N PRO A 44 -49.01 1.34 31.46
CA PRO A 44 -50.00 0.95 32.48
C PRO A 44 -49.43 0.78 33.89
N VAL A 45 -48.10 0.64 34.03
CA VAL A 45 -47.43 0.30 35.30
C VAL A 45 -47.12 1.54 36.14
N VAL A 46 -47.04 2.74 35.54
CA VAL A 46 -46.46 3.92 36.20
C VAL A 46 -47.52 4.86 36.83
N GLY A 47 -48.80 4.68 36.52
CA GLY A 47 -49.90 5.49 37.11
C GLY A 47 -49.79 7.01 36.83
N PRO A 48 -50.63 7.85 37.48
CA PRO A 48 -50.70 9.30 37.21
C PRO A 48 -49.41 10.08 37.55
N VAL A 49 -48.70 9.64 38.59
CA VAL A 49 -47.41 10.22 39.02
C VAL A 49 -46.28 9.87 38.05
N GLY A 50 -46.46 8.81 37.26
CA GLY A 50 -45.53 8.37 36.23
C GLY A 50 -45.54 9.18 34.94
N ALA A 51 -46.53 10.06 34.72
CA ALA A 51 -46.73 10.72 33.44
C ALA A 51 -45.56 11.63 33.04
N ASP A 52 -45.05 12.44 33.98
CA ASP A 52 -43.91 13.33 33.72
C ASP A 52 -42.62 12.54 33.49
N PHE A 53 -42.42 11.46 34.24
CA PHE A 53 -41.29 10.54 34.03
C PHE A 53 -41.37 9.87 32.66
N MET A 54 -42.55 9.36 32.27
CA MET A 54 -42.75 8.75 30.96
C MET A 54 -42.56 9.75 29.83
N SER A 55 -43.01 10.99 29.99
CA SER A 55 -42.76 12.08 29.05
C SER A 55 -41.26 12.38 28.89
N ALA A 56 -40.53 12.50 30.02
CA ALA A 56 -39.08 12.69 30.01
C ALA A 56 -38.34 11.50 29.40
N LEU A 57 -38.78 10.27 29.66
CA LEU A 57 -38.23 9.04 29.10
C LEU A 57 -38.47 8.97 27.58
N MET A 58 -39.66 9.33 27.10
CA MET A 58 -39.97 9.38 25.68
C MET A 58 -39.14 10.46 24.97
N ALA A 59 -38.97 11.63 25.57
CA ALA A 59 -38.11 12.69 25.04
C ALA A 59 -36.63 12.27 25.01
N ALA A 60 -36.14 11.60 26.07
CA ALA A 60 -34.77 11.10 26.15
C ALA A 60 -34.51 10.00 25.12
N THR A 61 -35.45 9.07 24.92
CA THR A 61 -35.33 8.00 23.92
C THR A 61 -35.42 8.54 22.50
N ALA A 62 -36.30 9.50 22.21
CA ALA A 62 -36.32 10.20 20.92
C ALA A 62 -34.98 10.88 20.61
N ARG A 63 -34.42 11.61 21.58
CA ARG A 63 -33.11 12.24 21.43
C ARG A 63 -31.98 11.22 21.28
N HIS A 64 -32.04 10.11 22.00
CA HIS A 64 -31.05 9.04 21.87
C HIS A 64 -31.07 8.43 20.45
N ARG A 65 -32.26 8.21 19.88
CA ARG A 65 -32.42 7.76 18.48
C ARG A 65 -31.82 8.74 17.48
N GLU A 66 -32.07 10.02 17.63
CA GLU A 66 -31.48 11.06 16.77
C GLU A 66 -29.95 11.04 16.81
N VAL A 67 -29.37 10.90 18.01
CA VAL A 67 -27.92 10.83 18.20
C VAL A 67 -27.34 9.57 17.54
N LEU A 68 -27.96 8.40 17.74
CA LEU A 68 -27.53 7.15 17.11
C LEU A 68 -27.63 7.19 15.58
N ALA A 69 -28.71 7.76 15.04
CA ALA A 69 -28.86 7.94 13.60
C ALA A 69 -27.79 8.90 13.04
N GLY A 70 -27.45 9.96 13.79
CA GLY A 70 -26.36 10.86 13.45
C GLY A 70 -25.00 10.17 13.44
N LEU A 71 -24.69 9.42 14.49
CA LEU A 71 -23.44 8.65 14.61
C LEU A 71 -23.29 7.64 13.48
N THR A 72 -24.35 6.90 13.17
CA THR A 72 -24.36 5.92 12.07
C THR A 72 -23.96 6.58 10.75
N ARG A 73 -24.60 7.70 10.39
CA ARG A 73 -24.29 8.44 9.16
C ARG A 73 -22.86 8.99 9.12
N VAL A 74 -22.36 9.51 10.23
CA VAL A 74 -21.00 10.07 10.31
C VAL A 74 -19.96 8.95 10.17
N THR A 75 -20.17 7.82 10.85
CA THR A 75 -19.28 6.67 10.76
C THR A 75 -19.24 6.10 9.35
N ASP A 76 -20.39 5.99 8.69
CA ASP A 76 -20.49 5.51 7.31
C ASP A 76 -19.76 6.44 6.33
N ALA A 77 -20.05 7.75 6.39
CA ALA A 77 -19.38 8.75 5.57
C ALA A 77 -17.87 8.80 5.81
N ALA A 78 -17.42 8.60 7.07
CA ALA A 78 -16.00 8.49 7.37
C ALA A 78 -15.38 7.24 6.73
N GLY A 79 -16.10 6.11 6.71
CA GLY A 79 -15.69 4.90 6.00
C GLY A 79 -15.52 5.13 4.51
N GLU A 80 -16.52 5.74 3.85
CA GLU A 80 -16.46 6.08 2.41
C GLU A 80 -15.28 7.00 2.08
N LEU A 81 -15.05 8.04 2.88
CA LEU A 81 -13.92 8.97 2.68
C LEU A 81 -12.57 8.26 2.79
N VAL A 82 -12.42 7.32 3.73
CA VAL A 82 -11.19 6.55 3.89
C VAL A 82 -10.97 5.61 2.70
N LEU A 83 -12.03 4.95 2.21
CA LEU A 83 -11.95 4.09 1.03
C LEU A 83 -11.58 4.89 -0.23
N GLU A 84 -12.17 6.07 -0.41
CA GLU A 84 -11.84 6.95 -1.53
C GLU A 84 -10.38 7.44 -1.43
N THR A 85 -9.92 7.75 -0.22
CA THR A 85 -8.51 8.10 0.02
C THR A 85 -7.58 6.96 -0.39
N ALA A 86 -7.90 5.72 -0.02
CA ALA A 86 -7.12 4.54 -0.41
C ALA A 86 -7.03 4.41 -1.95
N ARG A 87 -8.16 4.61 -2.63
CA ARG A 87 -8.24 4.59 -4.09
C ARG A 87 -7.37 5.68 -4.74
N LEU A 88 -7.40 6.90 -4.22
CA LEU A 88 -6.59 8.01 -4.74
C LEU A 88 -5.09 7.75 -4.61
N PHE A 89 -4.66 7.07 -3.54
CA PHE A 89 -3.27 6.63 -3.39
C PHE A 89 -2.87 5.59 -4.44
N ASP A 90 -3.70 4.57 -4.67
CA ASP A 90 -3.45 3.56 -5.71
C ASP A 90 -3.35 4.19 -7.11
N GLU A 91 -4.27 5.09 -7.44
CA GLU A 91 -4.29 5.78 -8.74
C GLU A 91 -3.03 6.65 -8.92
N SER A 92 -2.61 7.32 -7.84
CA SER A 92 -1.40 8.15 -7.84
C SER A 92 -0.12 7.32 -7.98
N ASP A 93 -0.03 6.18 -7.28
CA ASP A 93 1.11 5.27 -7.36
C ASP A 93 1.24 4.63 -8.75
N ALA A 94 0.12 4.16 -9.31
CA ALA A 94 0.07 3.61 -10.66
C ALA A 94 0.49 4.65 -11.72
N ALA A 95 0.02 5.90 -11.60
CA ALA A 95 0.40 6.98 -12.49
C ALA A 95 1.91 7.32 -12.36
N GLY A 96 2.43 7.34 -11.13
CA GLY A 96 3.85 7.52 -10.85
C GLY A 96 4.72 6.43 -11.46
N ALA A 97 4.37 5.17 -11.24
CA ALA A 97 5.07 4.02 -11.81
C ALA A 97 5.06 4.04 -13.35
N ALA A 98 3.93 4.39 -13.97
CA ALA A 98 3.82 4.54 -15.42
C ALA A 98 4.71 5.67 -15.95
N ALA A 99 4.77 6.81 -15.28
CA ALA A 99 5.62 7.94 -15.66
C ALA A 99 7.11 7.59 -15.54
N ILE A 100 7.52 6.92 -14.46
CA ILE A 100 8.90 6.44 -14.27
C ILE A 100 9.27 5.41 -15.34
N GLY A 101 8.36 4.46 -15.62
CA GLY A 101 8.54 3.47 -16.69
C GLY A 101 8.72 4.11 -18.07
N ALA A 102 7.91 5.12 -18.39
CA ALA A 102 8.01 5.87 -19.65
C ALA A 102 9.34 6.64 -19.75
N ALA A 103 9.78 7.28 -18.66
CA ALA A 103 11.06 7.98 -18.61
C ALA A 103 12.25 7.00 -18.77
N GLY A 104 12.19 5.83 -18.12
CA GLY A 104 13.18 4.77 -18.26
C GLY A 104 13.27 4.22 -19.68
N ALA A 105 12.13 3.99 -20.34
CA ALA A 105 12.07 3.55 -21.73
C ALA A 105 12.65 4.60 -22.69
N ALA A 106 12.35 5.88 -22.48
CA ALA A 106 12.93 6.98 -23.26
C ALA A 106 14.44 7.09 -23.08
N GLY A 107 14.96 6.90 -21.86
CA GLY A 107 16.39 6.86 -21.57
C GLY A 107 17.09 5.68 -22.24
N ALA A 108 16.49 4.50 -22.24
CA ALA A 108 17.02 3.31 -22.91
C ALA A 108 17.04 3.47 -24.44
N ALA A 109 16.00 4.08 -25.02
CA ALA A 109 15.95 4.39 -26.46
C ALA A 109 17.02 5.44 -26.86
N GLY A 110 17.25 6.45 -26.02
CA GLY A 110 18.32 7.43 -26.20
C GLY A 110 19.72 6.82 -26.13
N ALA A 111 19.95 5.84 -25.25
CA ALA A 111 21.21 5.11 -25.14
C ALA A 111 21.47 4.17 -26.33
N ALA A 112 20.43 3.58 -26.92
CA ALA A 112 20.53 2.74 -28.11
C ALA A 112 20.78 3.55 -29.41
N GLY A 113 20.38 4.82 -29.44
CA GLY A 113 20.59 5.73 -30.58
C GLY A 113 21.94 6.47 -30.58
N ALA A 114 22.72 6.40 -29.51
CA ALA A 114 24.03 7.06 -29.44
C ALA A 114 25.06 6.27 -30.28
N PRO A 115 25.71 6.88 -31.30
CA PRO A 115 26.74 6.21 -32.06
C PRO A 115 27.89 5.83 -31.13
N ARG A 116 28.16 4.52 -31.04
CA ARG A 116 29.29 3.98 -30.27
C ARG A 116 30.57 4.65 -30.78
N PRO A 117 31.34 5.36 -29.93
CA PRO A 117 32.56 6.01 -30.38
C PRO A 117 33.51 4.95 -30.97
N PRO A 118 34.23 5.25 -32.07
CA PRO A 118 35.12 4.30 -32.69
C PRO A 118 36.10 3.79 -31.64
N ARG A 119 36.20 2.47 -31.52
CA ARG A 119 37.12 1.78 -30.63
C ARG A 119 38.52 2.34 -30.93
N ARG A 120 39.11 3.08 -29.98
CA ARG A 120 40.51 3.53 -30.13
C ARG A 120 41.35 2.31 -30.46
N ALA A 121 42.10 2.41 -31.57
CA ALA A 121 43.04 1.37 -31.95
C ALA A 121 43.96 1.07 -30.75
N PRO A 122 44.29 -0.21 -30.50
CA PRO A 122 45.23 -0.56 -29.45
C PRO A 122 46.54 0.22 -29.68
N PRO A 123 47.18 0.72 -28.61
CA PRO A 123 48.45 1.44 -28.75
C PRO A 123 49.47 0.52 -29.45
N PRO A 124 50.33 1.07 -30.32
CA PRO A 124 51.38 0.28 -30.96
C PRO A 124 52.29 -0.34 -29.88
N PRO A 125 52.79 -1.57 -30.08
CA PRO A 125 53.69 -2.19 -29.13
C PRO A 125 54.95 -1.34 -28.95
N PRO A 126 55.50 -1.25 -27.73
CA PRO A 126 56.76 -0.53 -27.51
C PRO A 126 57.86 -1.16 -28.37
N ARG A 127 58.63 -0.31 -29.06
CA ARG A 127 59.81 -0.72 -29.81
C ARG A 127 60.80 -1.36 -28.81
N GLN A 128 61.03 -2.66 -28.94
CA GLN A 128 62.10 -3.33 -28.22
C GLN A 128 63.44 -2.76 -28.71
N VAL A 129 64.07 -1.94 -27.87
CA VAL A 129 65.49 -1.61 -27.98
C VAL A 129 66.24 -2.85 -27.53
N GLY A 130 66.94 -3.49 -28.47
CA GLY A 130 67.71 -4.70 -28.20
C GLY A 130 68.85 -4.42 -27.22
N CYS A 131 68.87 -5.16 -26.13
CA CYS A 131 70.07 -5.39 -25.33
C CYS A 131 70.24 -6.90 -25.15
N CYS A 132 71.41 -7.36 -25.56
CA CYS A 132 71.88 -8.73 -25.55
C CYS A 132 71.86 -9.36 -24.14
N GLY A 133 71.58 -10.66 -24.09
CA GLY A 133 72.23 -11.57 -23.14
C GLY A 133 71.34 -12.24 -22.11
N GLY A 134 71.13 -13.57 -22.29
CA GLY A 134 70.92 -14.50 -21.18
C GLY A 134 69.54 -15.14 -21.08
N SER A 135 69.37 -16.33 -21.67
CA SER A 135 68.34 -17.30 -21.27
C SER A 135 68.57 -17.73 -19.81
N PRO A 136 67.51 -18.02 -19.02
CA PRO A 136 67.10 -19.42 -18.80
C PRO A 136 65.59 -19.57 -18.42
N PRO A 137 65.13 -20.69 -17.83
CA PRO A 137 64.73 -21.92 -18.50
C PRO A 137 63.20 -22.18 -18.42
N ALA A 138 62.76 -23.21 -19.16
CA ALA A 138 61.39 -23.70 -19.22
C ALA A 138 60.82 -24.15 -17.86
N GLY A 139 59.55 -23.79 -17.61
CA GLY A 139 58.73 -24.21 -16.48
C GLY A 139 57.24 -24.14 -16.85
N PRO A 140 56.36 -24.92 -16.19
CA PRO A 140 55.49 -25.88 -16.88
C PRO A 140 54.13 -25.33 -17.33
N SER A 141 53.60 -26.00 -18.36
CA SER A 141 52.26 -25.83 -18.92
C SER A 141 51.13 -25.93 -17.86
N PRO A 142 50.11 -25.06 -17.91
CA PRO A 142 48.86 -25.31 -17.18
C PRO A 142 48.04 -26.43 -17.88
N PRO A 143 47.39 -27.34 -17.12
CA PRO A 143 46.61 -28.45 -17.67
C PRO A 143 45.25 -28.03 -18.26
N PRO A 144 44.60 -28.89 -19.07
CA PRO A 144 43.42 -28.54 -19.85
C PRO A 144 42.12 -28.51 -19.02
N THR A 145 41.17 -27.72 -19.55
CA THR A 145 39.76 -27.59 -19.19
C THR A 145 39.06 -28.91 -18.83
N LYS A 146 38.27 -28.91 -17.75
CA LYS A 146 37.18 -29.87 -17.54
C LYS A 146 35.83 -29.16 -17.53
N LYS A 147 34.95 -29.60 -18.45
CA LYS A 147 33.49 -29.52 -18.38
C LYS A 147 32.98 -30.51 -17.32
N THR A 148 32.02 -30.10 -16.51
CA THR A 148 31.01 -30.89 -15.76
C THR A 148 29.96 -29.86 -15.33
N SER A 149 28.73 -29.75 -15.84
CA SER A 149 27.61 -30.69 -16.00
C SER A 149 27.23 -31.47 -14.73
N ALA A 150 25.98 -31.23 -14.28
CA ALA A 150 25.13 -31.95 -13.31
C ALA A 150 25.59 -31.86 -11.84
N GLU A 151 24.77 -31.76 -10.78
CA GLU A 151 23.39 -32.18 -10.43
C GLU A 151 22.85 -31.13 -9.41
N TRP A 152 21.61 -30.64 -9.35
CA TRP A 152 20.29 -31.25 -9.12
C TRP A 152 20.19 -32.27 -7.97
N GLY A 153 19.66 -31.81 -6.83
CA GLY A 153 18.74 -32.61 -6.00
C GLY A 153 19.26 -33.06 -4.63
N GLY A 154 18.45 -32.83 -3.60
CA GLY A 154 18.60 -33.43 -2.27
C GLY A 154 18.06 -32.55 -1.16
#